data_AF-A0ABD5V4V3-F1
#
_entry.id   AF-A0ABD5V4V3-F1
#
_cell.length_a   1.000
_cell.length_b   1.000
_cell.length_c   1.000
_cell.angle_alpha   90.00
_cell.angle_beta   90.00
_cell.angle_gamma   90.00
#
_symmetry.space_group_name_H-M   'P 1'
#
loop_
_entity.id
_entity.type
_entity.pdbx_description
1 polymer ?
#
loop_
_entity_poly.entity_id
_entity_poly.type
_entity_poly.pdbx_seq_one_letter_code
_entity_poly.pdbx_strand_id
1 'polypeptide(L)'
;MTRLTRRGLLRTGGAGVLALAAGKTVDNVALGYGVVGGGTNLREQELGPLLSERRSLAGEVVTADATYGIDGGTLRVDRGTDSRAYSFENGASDAPGDGEDRALFEDLRGLEDESTYEFHTLEGFLERLDGTTPRALATEALRGGVSDPVEPSVVNRFAGVPPADSVGLLSGLKRGFREHGYYDVPRYVGGSVQDNVLRGAVDLRAPFEGPTDFETLIEEERTGLFCGEMTVRAIEALHSVPATEQDPPLAAFWVRDRRHKHVYNGLASVVRDGPSLAVPVTFVDYTDSTLADDLWVRSIAGEMLCAYDRRHRADEIGWGV
;
A
#
# COMPACT_ATOMS: atom_id res chain seq x y z
N MET A 1 17.38 -29.30 -14.63
CA MET A 1 16.09 -28.61 -14.37
C MET A 1 15.43 -28.32 -15.69
N THR A 2 14.24 -28.87 -15.94
CA THR A 2 13.49 -28.69 -17.19
C THR A 2 12.75 -27.35 -17.14
N ARG A 3 13.12 -26.37 -17.97
CA ARG A 3 12.37 -25.10 -18.08
C ARG A 3 10.99 -25.37 -18.69
N LEU A 4 9.94 -25.21 -17.90
CA LEU A 4 8.56 -25.19 -18.38
C LEU A 4 8.30 -23.86 -19.10
N THR A 5 7.78 -23.90 -20.32
CA THR A 5 7.39 -22.70 -21.08
C THR A 5 5.90 -22.40 -20.87
N ARG A 6 5.47 -21.13 -21.02
CA ARG A 6 4.05 -20.71 -20.92
C ARG A 6 3.12 -21.58 -21.77
N ARG A 7 3.51 -21.84 -23.03
CA ARG A 7 2.77 -22.72 -23.96
C ARG A 7 2.78 -24.19 -23.52
N GLY A 8 3.84 -24.65 -22.88
CA GLY A 8 3.92 -25.99 -22.30
C GLY A 8 2.90 -26.15 -21.18
N LEU A 9 2.90 -25.25 -20.19
CA LEU A 9 2.00 -25.32 -19.04
C LEU A 9 0.51 -25.31 -19.44
N LEU A 10 0.13 -24.45 -20.38
CA LEU A 10 -1.23 -24.38 -20.92
C LEU A 10 -1.67 -25.66 -21.65
N ARG A 11 -0.73 -26.45 -22.20
CA ARG A 11 -1.02 -27.74 -22.87
C ARG A 11 -1.00 -28.93 -21.91
N THR A 12 -0.12 -28.93 -20.91
CA THR A 12 0.01 -30.05 -19.95
C THR A 12 -1.00 -29.98 -18.80
N GLY A 13 -1.63 -28.82 -18.58
CA GLY A 13 -2.79 -28.67 -17.69
C GLY A 13 -4.01 -29.38 -18.28
N GLY A 14 -4.05 -30.71 -18.22
CA GLY A 14 -5.19 -31.50 -18.65
C GLY A 14 -6.46 -31.16 -17.84
N ALA A 15 -7.63 -31.40 -18.45
CA ALA A 15 -8.96 -31.03 -17.95
C ALA A 15 -9.24 -31.38 -16.47
N GLY A 16 -8.61 -32.42 -15.90
CA GLY A 16 -8.79 -32.82 -14.51
C GLY A 16 -8.04 -31.97 -13.47
N VAL A 17 -6.82 -31.52 -13.76
CA VAL A 17 -6.06 -30.61 -12.88
C VAL A 17 -6.67 -29.21 -12.95
N LEU A 18 -7.09 -28.78 -14.14
CA LEU A 18 -7.85 -27.55 -14.32
C LEU A 18 -9.19 -27.56 -13.57
N ALA A 19 -9.89 -28.70 -13.46
CA ALA A 19 -11.17 -28.77 -12.75
C ALA A 19 -11.04 -28.66 -11.22
N LEU A 20 -10.06 -29.36 -10.61
CA LEU A 20 -9.79 -29.23 -9.17
C LEU A 20 -9.21 -27.85 -8.82
N ALA A 21 -8.33 -27.32 -9.68
CA ALA A 21 -7.84 -25.96 -9.54
C ALA A 21 -8.99 -24.96 -9.70
N ALA A 22 -9.85 -25.09 -10.73
CA ALA A 22 -10.99 -24.21 -10.96
C ALA A 22 -11.97 -24.19 -9.77
N GLY A 23 -12.26 -25.33 -9.13
CA GLY A 23 -13.13 -25.36 -7.95
C GLY A 23 -12.57 -24.58 -6.75
N LYS A 24 -11.27 -24.75 -6.46
CA LYS A 24 -10.59 -24.01 -5.38
C LYS A 24 -10.29 -22.56 -5.77
N THR A 25 -10.04 -22.30 -7.04
CA THR A 25 -9.85 -20.96 -7.61
C THR A 25 -11.15 -20.17 -7.56
N VAL A 26 -12.30 -20.77 -7.89
CA VAL A 26 -13.60 -20.10 -7.73
C VAL A 26 -13.94 -19.88 -6.25
N ASP A 27 -13.63 -20.82 -5.36
CA ASP A 27 -13.82 -20.63 -3.91
C ASP A 27 -12.90 -19.55 -3.30
N ASN A 28 -11.67 -19.41 -3.80
CA ASN A 28 -10.79 -18.33 -3.35
C ASN A 28 -11.06 -17.00 -4.06
N VAL A 29 -11.50 -17.01 -5.33
CA VAL A 29 -11.75 -15.79 -6.12
C VAL A 29 -13.15 -15.23 -5.89
N ALA A 30 -14.21 -16.04 -5.98
CA ALA A 30 -15.59 -15.58 -5.79
C ALA A 30 -15.97 -15.45 -4.31
N LEU A 31 -15.24 -16.13 -3.43
CA LEU A 31 -15.58 -16.33 -2.03
C LEU A 31 -14.47 -15.84 -1.10
N GLY A 32 -13.24 -15.62 -1.57
CA GLY A 32 -12.18 -14.93 -0.83
C GLY A 32 -12.31 -13.42 -0.96
N TYR A 33 -12.51 -12.87 -2.17
CA TYR A 33 -12.66 -11.42 -2.42
C TYR A 33 -14.05 -10.88 -2.09
N GLY A 34 -14.62 -11.23 -0.93
CA GLY A 34 -15.99 -10.89 -0.56
C GLY A 34 -16.33 -9.41 -0.71
N VAL A 35 -17.62 -9.14 -0.97
CA VAL A 35 -18.17 -7.80 -1.21
C VAL A 35 -17.75 -6.86 -0.10
N VAL A 36 -17.26 -5.75 -0.58
CA VAL A 36 -16.42 -4.86 0.16
C VAL A 36 -17.25 -3.70 0.69
N GLY A 37 -17.27 -3.50 2.02
CA GLY A 37 -17.97 -2.34 2.58
C GLY A 37 -17.93 -2.12 4.11
N GLY A 38 -17.12 -2.83 4.90
CA GLY A 38 -17.02 -2.53 6.34
C GLY A 38 -16.57 -3.68 7.27
N GLY A 39 -15.62 -4.49 6.81
CA GLY A 39 -15.20 -5.79 7.33
C GLY A 39 -14.23 -5.83 8.54
N THR A 40 -13.82 -7.05 8.87
CA THR A 40 -13.11 -7.52 10.09
C THR A 40 -11.83 -6.74 10.42
N ASN A 41 -11.01 -6.35 9.44
CA ASN A 41 -9.78 -5.60 9.70
C ASN A 41 -10.04 -4.24 10.40
N LEU A 42 -11.16 -3.57 10.09
CA LEU A 42 -11.50 -2.27 10.67
C LEU A 42 -12.25 -2.37 12.01
N ARG A 43 -12.98 -3.47 12.23
CA ARG A 43 -13.94 -3.58 13.34
C ARG A 43 -13.65 -4.68 14.34
N GLU A 44 -12.82 -5.66 13.99
CA GLU A 44 -12.67 -6.91 14.75
C GLU A 44 -11.20 -7.29 15.03
N GLN A 45 -10.22 -6.69 14.34
CA GLN A 45 -8.80 -6.92 14.60
C GLN A 45 -8.15 -5.76 15.34
N GLU A 46 -7.39 -6.08 16.39
CA GLU A 46 -6.52 -5.14 17.08
C GLU A 46 -5.21 -4.97 16.29
N LEU A 47 -5.22 -4.12 15.27
CA LEU A 47 -4.07 -3.91 14.37
C LEU A 47 -3.08 -2.86 14.88
N GLY A 48 -3.45 -2.07 15.88
CA GLY A 48 -2.59 -1.05 16.48
C GLY A 48 -1.20 -1.58 16.89
N PRO A 49 -1.12 -2.67 17.67
CA PRO A 49 0.17 -3.27 18.05
C PRO A 49 1.02 -3.70 16.85
N LEU A 50 0.41 -4.27 15.81
CA LEU A 50 1.12 -4.72 14.60
C LEU A 50 1.67 -3.54 13.81
N LEU A 51 0.90 -2.45 13.68
CA LEU A 51 1.36 -1.22 13.04
C LEU A 51 2.48 -0.55 13.84
N SER A 52 2.36 -0.46 15.17
CA SER A 52 3.41 0.06 16.04
C SER A 52 4.72 -0.73 15.95
N GLU A 53 4.66 -2.06 15.99
CA GLU A 53 5.86 -2.93 15.94
C GLU A 53 6.58 -2.82 14.60
N ARG A 54 5.83 -2.67 13.50
CA ARG A 54 6.38 -2.65 12.14
C ARG A 54 6.68 -1.26 11.62
N ARG A 55 6.27 -0.21 12.33
CA ARG A 55 6.57 1.17 11.96
C ARG A 55 8.07 1.39 11.95
N SER A 56 8.55 2.01 10.87
CA SER A 56 9.92 2.51 10.78
C SER A 56 9.84 4.03 10.67
N LEU A 57 10.30 4.73 11.71
CA LEU A 57 10.56 6.17 11.66
C LEU A 57 12.05 6.32 11.40
N ALA A 58 12.44 6.10 10.15
CA ALA A 58 13.83 6.21 9.74
C ALA A 58 13.89 6.70 8.31
N GLY A 59 14.81 7.62 8.03
CA GLY A 59 15.00 8.15 6.70
C GLY A 59 15.33 9.63 6.71
N GLU A 60 15.14 10.24 5.55
CA GLU A 60 15.44 11.64 5.31
C GLU A 60 14.20 12.33 4.76
N VAL A 61 13.76 13.40 5.41
CA VAL A 61 12.70 14.29 4.90
C VAL A 61 13.36 15.56 4.41
N VAL A 62 13.22 15.85 3.12
CA VAL A 62 13.82 17.04 2.50
C VAL A 62 12.74 18.08 2.25
N THR A 63 13.02 19.31 2.66
CA THR A 63 12.18 20.49 2.40
C THR A 63 13.00 21.54 1.65
N ALA A 64 12.36 22.65 1.26
CA ALA A 64 13.06 23.77 0.65
C ALA A 64 14.12 24.40 1.60
N ASP A 65 13.88 24.35 2.91
CA ASP A 65 14.66 25.09 3.91
C ASP A 65 15.56 24.21 4.78
N ALA A 66 15.27 22.90 4.87
CA ALA A 66 15.98 21.98 5.74
C ALA A 66 15.92 20.53 5.26
N THR A 67 16.92 19.76 5.68
CA THR A 67 16.93 18.30 5.60
C THR A 67 16.79 17.73 7.00
N TYR A 68 15.82 16.85 7.20
CA TYR A 68 15.54 16.19 8.47
C TYR A 68 15.97 14.72 8.39
N GLY A 69 17.05 14.36 9.08
CA GLY A 69 17.44 12.96 9.26
C GLY A 69 16.76 12.37 10.49
N ILE A 70 16.12 11.22 10.35
CA ILE A 70 15.41 10.52 11.42
C ILE A 70 16.06 9.16 11.59
N ASP A 71 16.53 8.87 12.80
CA ASP A 71 17.14 7.59 13.17
C ASP A 71 16.70 7.24 14.59
N GLY A 72 15.98 6.13 14.73
CA GLY A 72 15.12 5.77 15.87
C GLY A 72 15.59 6.33 17.21
N GLY A 73 14.87 7.34 17.73
CA GLY A 73 15.22 8.08 18.93
C GLY A 73 15.82 9.49 18.70
N THR A 74 16.16 9.87 17.47
CA THR A 74 16.83 11.15 17.18
C THR A 74 16.28 11.84 15.93
N LEU A 75 16.06 13.16 16.04
CA LEU A 75 15.83 14.06 14.93
C LEU A 75 17.09 14.89 14.66
N ARG A 76 17.67 14.75 13.48
CA ARG A 76 18.75 15.60 12.96
C ARG A 76 18.17 16.63 12.00
N VAL A 77 18.52 17.90 12.17
CA VAL A 77 18.09 19.00 11.31
C VAL A 77 19.33 19.65 10.69
N ASP A 78 19.42 19.61 9.37
CA ASP A 78 20.48 20.24 8.59
C ASP A 78 19.94 21.46 7.83
N ARG A 79 20.62 22.59 7.97
CA ARG A 79 20.36 23.83 7.22
C ARG A 79 21.67 24.38 6.68
N GLY A 80 22.02 23.98 5.46
CA GLY A 80 23.28 24.36 4.82
C GLY A 80 24.47 23.81 5.61
N THR A 81 25.16 24.68 6.36
CA THR A 81 26.31 24.28 7.20
C THR A 81 25.98 24.12 8.69
N ASP A 82 24.78 24.50 9.14
CA ASP A 82 24.33 24.25 10.51
C ASP A 82 23.65 22.87 10.55
N SER A 83 24.09 22.01 11.48
CA SER A 83 23.56 20.66 11.68
C SER A 83 23.39 20.44 13.16
N ARG A 84 22.18 20.09 13.59
CA ARG A 84 21.85 19.85 15.00
C ARG A 84 21.10 18.55 15.14
N ALA A 85 21.31 17.85 16.24
CA ALA A 85 20.62 16.62 16.57
C ALA A 85 19.90 16.78 17.91
N TYR A 86 18.70 16.21 18.00
CA TYR A 86 17.79 16.33 19.11
C TYR A 86 17.29 14.93 19.50
N SER A 87 17.56 14.50 20.72
CA SER A 87 17.16 13.17 21.18
C SER A 87 15.74 13.18 21.76
N PHE A 88 14.91 12.22 21.36
CA PHE A 88 13.58 12.02 21.90
C PHE A 88 13.61 11.59 23.38
N GLU A 89 14.66 10.87 23.81
CA GLU A 89 14.84 10.40 25.20
C GLU A 89 14.97 11.56 26.21
N ASN A 90 15.63 12.64 25.79
CA ASN A 90 15.81 13.84 26.62
C ASN A 90 14.56 14.72 26.66
N GLY A 91 13.53 14.39 25.87
CA GLY A 91 12.24 15.07 25.84
C GLY A 91 12.35 16.57 25.59
N ALA A 92 11.61 17.37 26.38
CA ALA A 92 11.50 18.81 26.13
C ALA A 92 12.78 19.61 26.39
N SER A 93 13.75 19.09 27.16
CA SER A 93 14.99 19.84 27.44
C SER A 93 16.00 19.83 26.29
N ASP A 94 15.84 18.90 25.35
CA ASP A 94 16.70 18.76 24.16
C ASP A 94 15.91 18.99 22.88
N ALA A 95 14.80 19.71 22.99
CA ALA A 95 13.96 19.99 21.84
C ALA A 95 14.52 21.15 21.01
N PRO A 96 14.21 21.19 19.70
CA PRO A 96 14.40 22.38 18.89
C PRO A 96 13.67 23.58 19.51
N GLY A 97 14.12 24.79 19.14
CA GLY A 97 13.35 26.01 19.43
C GLY A 97 12.01 26.02 18.69
N ASP A 98 11.16 27.01 18.98
CA ASP A 98 9.81 27.09 18.43
C ASP A 98 9.75 26.99 16.88
N GLY A 99 8.62 26.50 16.38
CA GLY A 99 8.34 26.41 14.94
C GLY A 99 8.21 24.98 14.44
N GLU A 100 8.53 24.78 13.17
CA GLU A 100 8.32 23.52 12.44
C GLU A 100 9.18 22.38 12.99
N ASP A 101 10.46 22.64 13.32
CA ASP A 101 11.35 21.61 13.89
C ASP A 101 10.82 21.08 15.22
N ARG A 102 10.33 21.99 16.07
CA ARG A 102 9.73 21.62 17.35
C ARG A 102 8.44 20.83 17.14
N ALA A 103 7.60 21.24 16.21
CA ALA A 103 6.38 20.52 15.88
C ALA A 103 6.67 19.10 15.36
N LEU A 104 7.63 18.96 14.44
CA LEU A 104 8.08 17.66 13.94
C LEU A 104 8.67 16.80 15.06
N PHE A 105 9.56 17.34 15.88
CA PHE A 105 10.13 16.63 17.03
C PHE A 105 9.05 16.09 17.97
N GLU A 106 8.05 16.92 18.31
CA GLU A 106 6.95 16.52 19.18
C GLU A 106 6.05 15.47 18.54
N ASP A 107 5.79 15.58 17.24
CA ASP A 107 4.99 14.60 16.51
C ASP A 107 5.73 13.25 16.39
N LEU A 108 7.02 13.25 16.03
CA LEU A 108 7.84 12.03 15.95
C LEU A 108 7.95 11.32 17.31
N ARG A 109 8.19 12.07 18.37
CA ARG A 109 8.19 11.52 19.73
C ARG A 109 6.82 10.95 20.11
N GLY A 110 5.74 11.66 19.77
CA GLY A 110 4.38 11.17 19.99
C GLY A 110 4.08 9.89 19.21
N LEU A 111 4.63 9.74 18.00
CA LEU A 111 4.55 8.49 17.26
C LEU A 111 5.31 7.37 17.98
N GLU A 112 6.55 7.60 18.45
CA GLU A 112 7.36 6.61 19.18
C GLU A 112 6.70 6.14 20.49
N ASP A 113 6.20 7.06 21.32
CA ASP A 113 5.69 6.77 22.66
C ASP A 113 4.31 6.09 22.63
N GLU A 114 3.28 6.83 22.23
CA GLU A 114 1.87 6.39 22.25
C GLU A 114 1.10 7.07 21.11
N SER A 115 1.11 6.42 19.95
CA SER A 115 0.24 6.81 18.83
C SER A 115 -1.06 6.02 18.88
N THR A 116 -2.17 6.73 18.83
CA THR A 116 -3.50 6.11 18.67
C THR A 116 -3.75 5.91 17.18
N TYR A 117 -3.85 4.65 16.76
CA TYR A 117 -4.32 4.30 15.43
C TYR A 117 -5.84 4.31 15.39
N GLU A 118 -6.41 5.05 14.45
CA GLU A 118 -7.86 5.15 14.26
C GLU A 118 -8.22 4.47 12.93
N PHE A 119 -9.06 3.43 12.95
CA PHE A 119 -9.37 2.65 11.76
C PHE A 119 -10.70 3.09 11.15
N HIS A 120 -10.68 3.46 9.88
CA HIS A 120 -11.84 4.01 9.18
C HIS A 120 -12.11 3.30 7.85
N THR A 121 -13.36 3.36 7.38
CA THR A 121 -13.65 3.18 5.96
C THR A 121 -12.94 4.26 5.14
N LEU A 122 -12.79 4.08 3.83
CA LEU A 122 -12.13 5.11 2.99
C LEU A 122 -12.82 6.47 3.10
N GLU A 123 -14.15 6.52 3.04
CA GLU A 123 -14.93 7.75 3.21
C GLU A 123 -14.69 8.38 4.59
N GLY A 124 -14.84 7.59 5.67
CA GLY A 124 -14.62 8.09 7.03
C GLY A 124 -13.17 8.50 7.30
N PHE A 125 -12.20 7.87 6.62
CA PHE A 125 -10.79 8.27 6.66
C PHE A 125 -10.62 9.65 6.05
N LEU A 126 -11.14 9.87 4.84
CA LEU A 126 -11.03 11.17 4.16
C LEU A 126 -11.77 12.27 4.94
N GLU A 127 -12.97 12.00 5.46
CA GLU A 127 -13.69 12.92 6.36
C GLU A 127 -12.88 13.23 7.62
N ARG A 128 -12.22 12.21 8.20
CA ARG A 128 -11.38 12.37 9.38
C ARG A 128 -10.15 13.25 9.10
N LEU A 129 -9.58 13.18 7.90
CA LEU A 129 -8.47 14.04 7.49
C LEU A 129 -8.93 15.49 7.27
N ASP A 130 -10.05 15.70 6.57
CA ASP A 130 -10.63 17.03 6.31
C ASP A 130 -11.00 17.77 7.62
N GLY A 131 -11.45 17.03 8.63
CA GLY A 131 -11.81 17.57 9.94
C GLY A 131 -10.64 17.90 10.89
N THR A 132 -9.37 17.69 10.50
CA THR A 132 -8.23 17.90 11.42
C THR A 132 -7.01 18.58 10.79
N THR A 133 -6.01 18.87 11.62
CA THR A 133 -4.76 19.48 11.16
C THR A 133 -3.80 18.39 10.68
N PRO A 134 -3.49 18.31 9.37
CA PRO A 134 -2.52 17.35 8.86
C PRO A 134 -1.10 17.69 9.36
N ARG A 135 -0.28 16.65 9.54
CA ARG A 135 1.13 16.75 9.95
C ARG A 135 1.99 16.14 8.84
N ALA A 136 2.15 16.89 7.77
CA ALA A 136 2.75 16.40 6.53
C ALA A 136 4.20 15.89 6.72
N LEU A 137 5.04 16.59 7.47
CA LEU A 137 6.41 16.13 7.76
C LEU A 137 6.44 14.83 8.59
N ALA A 138 5.55 14.71 9.59
CA ALA A 138 5.42 13.48 10.37
C ALA A 138 4.84 12.33 9.52
N THR A 139 3.96 12.65 8.56
CA THR A 139 3.43 11.69 7.59
C THR A 139 4.52 11.24 6.62
N GLU A 140 5.39 12.14 6.16
CA GLU A 140 6.56 11.81 5.34
C GLU A 140 7.51 10.89 6.11
N ALA A 141 7.82 11.22 7.36
CA ALA A 141 8.64 10.39 8.23
C ALA A 141 8.07 8.98 8.49
N LEU A 142 6.75 8.83 8.38
CA LEU A 142 6.06 7.55 8.50
C LEU A 142 6.16 6.72 7.21
N ARG A 143 6.46 7.35 6.07
CA ARG A 143 6.69 6.62 4.81
C ARG A 143 7.99 5.83 4.96
N GLY A 144 7.90 4.53 4.76
CA GLY A 144 9.10 3.74 4.51
C GLY A 144 9.73 4.13 3.16
N GLY A 145 10.97 3.71 2.94
CA GLY A 145 11.66 3.99 1.68
C GLY A 145 10.99 3.31 0.48
N VAL A 146 11.03 3.97 -0.66
CA VAL A 146 10.76 3.39 -1.97
C VAL A 146 12.10 3.24 -2.69
N SER A 147 12.47 2.00 -3.00
CA SER A 147 13.78 1.67 -3.56
C SER A 147 13.99 2.16 -5.00
N ASP A 148 12.91 2.24 -5.78
CA ASP A 148 12.91 2.72 -7.16
C ASP A 148 11.76 3.73 -7.36
N PRO A 149 11.96 5.01 -6.98
CA PRO A 149 10.91 6.01 -7.04
C PRO A 149 10.51 6.32 -8.48
N VAL A 150 9.20 6.33 -8.75
CA VAL A 150 8.65 6.68 -10.07
C VAL A 150 8.54 8.20 -10.24
N GLU A 151 8.88 8.68 -11.42
CA GLU A 151 8.72 10.09 -11.80
C GLU A 151 7.24 10.53 -11.72
N PRO A 152 6.91 11.65 -11.04
CA PRO A 152 5.53 12.12 -10.88
C PRO A 152 4.76 12.30 -12.20
N SER A 153 5.48 12.68 -13.26
CA SER A 153 4.89 12.87 -14.59
C SER A 153 4.39 11.55 -15.21
N VAL A 154 5.04 10.44 -14.90
CA VAL A 154 4.65 9.09 -15.36
C VAL A 154 3.41 8.62 -14.60
N VAL A 155 3.38 8.84 -13.28
CA VAL A 155 2.19 8.57 -12.45
C VAL A 155 0.99 9.38 -12.94
N ASN A 156 1.17 10.67 -13.24
CA ASN A 156 0.11 11.51 -13.78
C ASN A 156 -0.42 10.98 -15.12
N ARG A 157 0.48 10.52 -16.01
CA ARG A 157 0.08 9.93 -17.29
C ARG A 157 -0.73 8.64 -17.10
N PHE A 158 -0.38 7.81 -16.12
CA PHE A 158 -1.09 6.58 -15.80
C PHE A 158 -2.45 6.83 -15.11
N ALA A 159 -2.47 7.65 -14.08
CA ALA A 159 -3.65 7.88 -13.25
C ALA A 159 -4.61 8.94 -13.83
N GLY A 160 -4.11 9.79 -14.74
CA GLY A 160 -4.82 10.91 -15.33
C GLY A 160 -5.05 12.09 -14.38
N VAL A 161 -4.31 12.14 -13.27
CA VAL A 161 -4.37 13.17 -12.22
C VAL A 161 -2.99 13.40 -11.61
N PRO A 162 -2.65 14.63 -11.17
CA PRO A 162 -1.37 14.89 -10.50
C PRO A 162 -1.22 14.09 -9.20
N PRO A 163 -0.03 13.56 -8.87
CA PRO A 163 0.18 12.80 -7.64
C PRO A 163 0.01 13.61 -6.35
N ALA A 164 0.00 14.95 -6.45
CA ALA A 164 -0.30 15.86 -5.36
C ALA A 164 -1.79 15.83 -4.94
N ASP A 165 -2.71 15.47 -5.85
CA ASP A 165 -4.13 15.26 -5.54
C ASP A 165 -4.32 13.82 -5.05
N SER A 166 -4.09 13.60 -3.75
CA SER A 166 -4.10 12.26 -3.15
C SER A 166 -5.45 11.57 -3.33
N VAL A 167 -6.56 12.29 -3.16
CA VAL A 167 -7.91 11.72 -3.30
C VAL A 167 -8.19 11.34 -4.75
N GLY A 168 -7.87 12.24 -5.68
CA GLY A 168 -7.94 11.98 -7.12
C GLY A 168 -7.07 10.79 -7.51
N LEU A 169 -5.85 10.70 -6.98
CA LEU A 169 -4.89 9.65 -7.29
C LEU A 169 -5.39 8.26 -6.92
N LEU A 170 -6.03 8.09 -5.75
CA LEU A 170 -6.62 6.78 -5.38
C LEU A 170 -7.63 6.29 -6.43
N SER A 171 -8.49 7.18 -6.92
CA SER A 171 -9.45 6.85 -7.98
C SER A 171 -8.78 6.70 -9.35
N GLY A 172 -7.77 7.53 -9.62
CA GLY A 172 -6.98 7.51 -10.85
C GLY A 172 -6.21 6.20 -11.01
N LEU A 173 -5.59 5.68 -9.94
CA LEU A 173 -4.91 4.40 -9.92
C LEU A 173 -5.86 3.24 -10.24
N LYS A 174 -7.06 3.22 -9.65
CA LYS A 174 -8.09 2.23 -9.99
C LYS A 174 -8.39 2.21 -11.48
N ARG A 175 -8.59 3.39 -12.07
CA ARG A 175 -8.87 3.52 -13.51
C ARG A 175 -7.66 3.11 -14.35
N GLY A 176 -6.45 3.55 -13.99
CA GLY A 176 -5.22 3.22 -14.69
C GLY A 176 -4.95 1.71 -14.71
N PHE A 177 -5.05 1.03 -13.55
CA PHE A 177 -4.90 -0.42 -13.50
C PHE A 177 -5.92 -1.16 -14.34
N ARG A 178 -7.16 -0.66 -14.39
CA ARG A 178 -8.21 -1.22 -15.24
C ARG A 178 -7.93 -1.01 -16.73
N GLU A 179 -7.45 0.17 -17.10
CA GLU A 179 -7.20 0.56 -18.49
C GLU A 179 -5.99 -0.17 -19.07
N HIS A 180 -4.90 -0.24 -18.30
CA HIS A 180 -3.60 -0.74 -18.72
C HIS A 180 -3.33 -2.20 -18.32
N GLY A 181 -4.16 -2.76 -17.44
CA GLY A 181 -3.93 -4.06 -16.82
C GLY A 181 -5.04 -5.09 -17.06
N TYR A 182 -4.76 -6.31 -16.65
CA TYR A 182 -5.75 -7.36 -16.40
C TYR A 182 -5.26 -8.25 -15.26
N TYR A 183 -6.17 -8.97 -14.59
CA TYR A 183 -5.75 -9.83 -13.50
C TYR A 183 -5.14 -11.11 -14.08
N ASP A 184 -3.91 -11.47 -13.71
CA ASP A 184 -3.24 -12.64 -14.27
C ASP A 184 -3.78 -13.96 -13.65
N VAL A 185 -4.97 -14.35 -14.11
CA VAL A 185 -5.64 -15.59 -13.73
C VAL A 185 -4.76 -16.83 -14.02
N PRO A 186 -4.06 -16.95 -15.17
CA PRO A 186 -3.11 -18.03 -15.37
C PRO A 186 -2.03 -18.13 -14.29
N ARG A 187 -1.41 -17.01 -13.89
CA ARG A 187 -0.42 -16.97 -12.81
C ARG A 187 -1.06 -17.32 -11.47
N TYR A 188 -2.28 -16.85 -11.19
CA TYR A 188 -3.05 -17.21 -10.00
C TYR A 188 -3.27 -18.73 -9.89
N VAL A 189 -3.76 -19.35 -10.98
CA VAL A 189 -4.04 -20.78 -11.06
C VAL A 189 -2.74 -21.59 -10.94
N GLY A 190 -1.70 -21.20 -11.67
CA GLY A 190 -0.37 -21.81 -11.57
C GLY A 190 0.14 -21.81 -10.13
N GLY A 191 -0.01 -20.68 -9.45
CA GLY A 191 0.31 -20.54 -8.04
C GLY A 191 -0.51 -21.44 -7.11
N SER A 192 -1.82 -21.51 -7.33
CA SER A 192 -2.71 -22.37 -6.56
C SER A 192 -2.32 -23.84 -6.69
N VAL A 193 -1.97 -24.31 -7.89
CA VAL A 193 -1.50 -25.68 -8.14
C VAL A 193 -0.13 -25.91 -7.50
N GLN A 194 0.81 -24.99 -7.70
CA GLN A 194 2.15 -25.06 -7.12
C GLN A 194 2.08 -25.26 -5.61
N ASP A 195 1.26 -24.48 -4.92
CA ASP A 195 1.24 -24.45 -3.46
C ASP A 195 0.45 -25.62 -2.86
N ASN A 196 -0.72 -25.94 -3.44
CA ASN A 196 -1.64 -26.91 -2.83
C ASN A 196 -1.41 -28.34 -3.32
N VAL A 197 -0.98 -28.51 -4.57
CA VAL A 197 -0.81 -29.83 -5.19
C VAL A 197 0.65 -30.22 -5.19
N LEU A 198 1.52 -29.32 -5.67
CA LEU A 198 2.95 -29.59 -5.82
C LEU A 198 3.77 -29.22 -4.57
N ARG A 199 3.15 -28.60 -3.57
CA ARG A 199 3.79 -28.16 -2.30
C ARG A 199 5.09 -27.38 -2.53
N GLY A 200 5.11 -26.51 -3.54
CA GLY A 200 6.25 -25.66 -3.87
C GLY A 200 7.39 -26.38 -4.61
N ALA A 201 7.22 -27.63 -5.04
CA ALA A 201 8.29 -28.39 -5.72
C ALA A 201 8.73 -27.80 -7.07
N VAL A 202 7.88 -26.97 -7.70
CA VAL A 202 8.14 -26.31 -8.99
C VAL A 202 7.56 -24.90 -8.94
N ASP A 203 8.27 -23.94 -9.51
CA ASP A 203 7.73 -22.60 -9.74
C ASP A 203 6.89 -22.56 -11.02
N LEU A 204 5.56 -22.60 -10.85
CA LEU A 204 4.60 -22.53 -11.95
C LEU A 204 4.21 -21.09 -12.29
N ARG A 205 4.60 -20.11 -11.46
CA ARG A 205 4.30 -18.69 -11.66
C ARG A 205 5.32 -18.02 -12.57
N ALA A 206 6.59 -18.38 -12.42
CA ALA A 206 7.71 -17.79 -13.17
C ALA A 206 7.47 -17.60 -14.68
N PRO A 207 6.83 -18.51 -15.43
CA PRO A 207 6.59 -18.32 -16.88
C PRO A 207 5.60 -17.20 -17.24
N PHE A 208 4.88 -16.66 -16.25
CA PHE A 208 3.90 -15.59 -16.41
C PHE A 208 4.41 -14.25 -15.86
N GLU A 209 5.58 -14.24 -15.21
CA GLU A 209 6.17 -13.02 -14.68
C GLU A 209 6.76 -12.17 -15.81
N GLY A 210 6.54 -10.86 -15.72
CA GLY A 210 7.01 -9.86 -16.66
C GLY A 210 7.21 -8.52 -15.95
N PRO A 211 7.76 -7.51 -16.66
CA PRO A 211 7.85 -6.16 -16.15
C PRO A 211 6.46 -5.58 -15.89
N THR A 212 6.33 -4.77 -14.84
CA THR A 212 5.06 -4.18 -14.39
C THR A 212 5.25 -2.76 -13.85
N ASP A 213 6.37 -2.10 -14.18
CA ASP A 213 6.58 -0.67 -13.94
C ASP A 213 5.56 0.18 -14.72
N PHE A 214 5.38 1.44 -14.31
CA PHE A 214 4.36 2.30 -14.88
C PHE A 214 4.56 2.56 -16.38
N GLU A 215 5.79 2.72 -16.84
CA GLU A 215 6.12 2.88 -18.24
C GLU A 215 5.67 1.67 -19.05
N THR A 216 6.04 0.46 -18.60
CA THR A 216 5.59 -0.79 -19.22
C THR A 216 4.07 -0.88 -19.25
N LEU A 217 3.39 -0.56 -18.16
CA LEU A 217 1.91 -0.59 -18.10
C LEU A 217 1.29 0.36 -19.13
N ILE A 218 1.86 1.55 -19.32
CA ILE A 218 1.33 2.54 -20.27
C ILE A 218 1.62 2.16 -21.72
N GLU A 219 2.82 1.61 -21.99
CA GLU A 219 3.30 1.34 -23.35
C GLU A 219 2.78 0.02 -23.92
N GLU A 220 2.56 -0.99 -23.07
CA GLU A 220 2.00 -2.27 -23.50
C GLU A 220 0.47 -2.18 -23.62
N GLU A 221 -0.10 -2.90 -24.60
CA GLU A 221 -1.56 -2.84 -24.83
C GLU A 221 -2.35 -3.28 -23.60
N ARG A 222 -1.91 -4.35 -22.90
CA ARG A 222 -2.43 -4.81 -21.60
C ARG A 222 -1.41 -5.70 -20.89
N THR A 223 -1.05 -5.38 -19.65
CA THR A 223 -0.10 -6.16 -18.83
C THR A 223 -0.82 -6.99 -17.76
N GLY A 224 -0.36 -8.22 -17.55
CA GLY A 224 -0.91 -9.10 -16.50
C GLY A 224 -0.40 -8.70 -15.13
N LEU A 225 -1.31 -8.41 -14.21
CA LEU A 225 -1.01 -7.97 -12.84
C LEU A 225 -1.48 -8.99 -11.80
N PHE A 226 -0.75 -9.08 -10.70
CA PHE A 226 -1.17 -9.73 -9.47
C PHE A 226 -1.36 -8.68 -8.36
N CYS A 227 -2.00 -9.09 -7.27
CA CYS A 227 -2.25 -8.24 -6.11
C CYS A 227 -0.97 -7.57 -5.55
N GLY A 228 0.16 -8.28 -5.61
CA GLY A 228 1.47 -7.76 -5.22
C GLY A 228 1.94 -6.61 -6.10
N GLU A 229 1.90 -6.74 -7.43
CA GLU A 229 2.35 -5.65 -8.31
C GLU A 229 1.44 -4.43 -8.20
N MET A 230 0.12 -4.62 -8.11
CA MET A 230 -0.80 -3.50 -7.88
C MET A 230 -0.51 -2.76 -6.57
N THR A 231 -0.21 -3.51 -5.50
CA THR A 231 0.12 -2.93 -4.19
C THR A 231 1.40 -2.10 -4.26
N VAL A 232 2.47 -2.66 -4.86
CA VAL A 232 3.77 -1.99 -4.98
C VAL A 232 3.65 -0.73 -5.85
N ARG A 233 3.03 -0.83 -7.02
CA ARG A 233 2.80 0.33 -7.91
C ARG A 233 1.98 1.42 -7.23
N ALA A 234 0.96 1.06 -6.43
CA ALA A 234 0.20 2.05 -5.68
C ALA A 234 1.05 2.78 -4.62
N ILE A 235 1.97 2.09 -3.94
CA ILE A 235 2.89 2.72 -2.98
C ILE A 235 3.84 3.67 -3.71
N GLU A 236 4.48 3.23 -4.79
CA GLU A 236 5.35 4.07 -5.61
C GLU A 236 4.64 5.32 -6.12
N ALA A 237 3.41 5.19 -6.62
CA ALA A 237 2.63 6.34 -7.07
C ALA A 237 2.30 7.31 -5.94
N LEU A 238 1.82 6.81 -4.80
CA LEU A 238 1.48 7.63 -3.64
C LEU A 238 2.72 8.27 -2.99
N HIS A 239 3.92 7.73 -3.20
CA HIS A 239 5.18 8.27 -2.67
C HIS A 239 6.01 8.99 -3.73
N SER A 240 5.49 9.16 -4.95
CA SER A 240 6.20 9.83 -6.04
C SER A 240 6.45 11.32 -5.78
N VAL A 241 5.64 11.94 -4.92
CA VAL A 241 5.84 13.31 -4.42
C VAL A 241 5.90 13.31 -2.90
N PRO A 242 6.66 14.22 -2.27
CA PRO A 242 6.69 14.37 -0.81
C PRO A 242 5.28 14.58 -0.23
N ALA A 243 5.02 14.10 0.98
CA ALA A 243 3.74 14.30 1.67
C ALA A 243 3.45 15.78 1.90
N THR A 244 4.48 16.63 2.01
CA THR A 244 4.35 18.09 2.08
C THR A 244 3.76 18.72 0.82
N GLU A 245 3.79 18.03 -0.31
CA GLU A 245 3.20 18.45 -1.58
C GLU A 245 1.84 17.80 -1.87
N GLN A 246 1.36 16.92 -0.98
CA GLN A 246 0.11 16.20 -1.13
C GLN A 246 -1.06 16.85 -0.40
N ASP A 247 -2.24 16.69 -0.97
CA ASP A 247 -3.51 17.07 -0.35
C ASP A 247 -4.56 15.94 -0.44
N PRO A 248 -4.90 15.27 0.67
CA PRO A 248 -4.19 15.30 1.96
C PRO A 248 -2.87 14.52 1.91
N PRO A 249 -1.94 14.72 2.87
CA PRO A 249 -0.71 13.94 2.98
C PRO A 249 -1.00 12.48 3.35
N LEU A 250 -0.48 11.54 2.56
CA LEU A 250 -0.66 10.10 2.78
C LEU A 250 0.67 9.36 2.91
N ALA A 251 0.72 8.40 3.83
CA ALA A 251 1.66 7.31 3.85
C ALA A 251 0.95 6.03 3.38
N ALA A 252 1.66 5.19 2.65
CA ALA A 252 1.13 3.98 2.03
C ALA A 252 2.04 2.82 2.44
N PHE A 253 1.44 1.68 2.72
CA PHE A 253 2.14 0.49 3.17
C PHE A 253 1.46 -0.74 2.60
N TRP A 254 2.19 -1.85 2.52
CA TRP A 254 1.59 -3.11 2.08
C TRP A 254 1.08 -3.88 3.29
N VAL A 255 -0.01 -4.59 3.07
CA VAL A 255 -0.63 -5.50 4.03
C VAL A 255 -0.79 -6.84 3.36
N ARG A 256 -0.41 -7.91 4.06
CA ARG A 256 -0.49 -9.26 3.54
C ARG A 256 -1.38 -10.13 4.41
N ASP A 257 -2.31 -10.80 3.75
CA ASP A 257 -2.99 -11.97 4.26
C ASP A 257 -2.19 -13.21 3.86
N ARG A 258 -1.57 -13.88 4.84
CA ARG A 258 -0.76 -15.08 4.57
C ARG A 258 -1.61 -16.28 4.19
N ARG A 259 -2.83 -16.36 4.71
CA ARG A 259 -3.76 -17.47 4.48
C ARG A 259 -4.26 -17.47 3.05
N HIS A 260 -4.63 -16.31 2.52
CA HIS A 260 -5.14 -16.15 1.16
C HIS A 260 -4.05 -15.76 0.16
N LYS A 261 -2.82 -15.49 0.64
CA LYS A 261 -1.68 -15.02 -0.16
C LYS A 261 -2.02 -13.76 -0.94
N HIS A 262 -2.84 -12.93 -0.33
CA HIS A 262 -3.32 -11.68 -0.88
C HIS A 262 -2.52 -10.52 -0.31
N VAL A 263 -2.24 -9.54 -1.14
CA VAL A 263 -1.51 -8.32 -0.76
C VAL A 263 -2.34 -7.12 -1.21
N TYR A 264 -2.51 -6.16 -0.32
CA TYR A 264 -3.27 -4.94 -0.56
C TYR A 264 -2.62 -3.77 0.16
N ASN A 265 -3.11 -2.56 -0.06
CA ASN A 265 -2.53 -1.36 0.53
C ASN A 265 -3.24 -1.00 1.84
N GLY A 266 -2.47 -0.56 2.82
CA GLY A 266 -2.93 0.33 3.86
C GLY A 266 -2.55 1.77 3.54
N LEU A 267 -3.38 2.71 3.97
CA LEU A 267 -3.15 4.14 3.90
C LEU A 267 -3.19 4.70 5.31
N ALA A 268 -2.27 5.60 5.62
CA ALA A 268 -2.23 6.32 6.88
C ALA A 268 -1.94 7.79 6.66
N SER A 269 -2.30 8.62 7.63
CA SER A 269 -1.83 10.00 7.74
C SER A 269 -1.56 10.31 9.20
N VAL A 270 -0.74 11.31 9.48
CA VAL A 270 -0.54 11.81 10.84
C VAL A 270 -1.32 13.10 10.99
N VAL A 271 -2.23 13.14 11.95
CA VAL A 271 -3.08 14.30 12.20
C VAL A 271 -3.02 14.72 13.66
N ARG A 272 -3.34 15.99 13.90
CA ARG A 272 -3.48 16.54 15.24
C ARG A 272 -4.90 17.08 15.44
N ASP A 273 -5.49 16.70 16.56
CA ASP A 273 -6.74 17.27 17.08
C ASP A 273 -6.45 17.89 18.46
N GLY A 274 -6.25 19.21 18.48
CA GLY A 274 -5.76 19.93 19.65
C GLY A 274 -4.39 19.39 20.14
N PRO A 275 -4.27 18.92 21.40
CA PRO A 275 -3.02 18.37 21.91
C PRO A 275 -2.75 16.92 21.47
N SER A 276 -3.75 16.21 20.94
CA SER A 276 -3.67 14.77 20.66
C SER A 276 -3.17 14.50 19.25
N LEU A 277 -2.17 13.61 19.15
CA LEU A 277 -1.69 13.06 17.90
C LEU A 277 -2.43 11.76 17.59
N ALA A 278 -2.93 11.61 16.37
CA ALA A 278 -3.59 10.40 15.91
C ALA A 278 -3.05 9.96 14.56
N VAL A 279 -3.15 8.66 14.28
CA VAL A 279 -2.82 8.07 13.00
C VAL A 279 -4.08 7.42 12.43
N PRO A 280 -4.93 8.17 11.69
CA PRO A 280 -6.00 7.58 10.92
C PRO A 280 -5.43 6.58 9.91
N VAL A 281 -6.09 5.45 9.77
CA VAL A 281 -5.72 4.34 8.89
C VAL A 281 -6.94 3.84 8.15
N THR A 282 -6.75 3.52 6.88
CA THR A 282 -7.72 2.77 6.07
C THR A 282 -7.00 1.77 5.17
N PHE A 283 -7.74 0.92 4.48
CA PHE A 283 -7.21 -0.07 3.56
C PHE A 283 -7.84 0.06 2.18
N VAL A 284 -7.05 -0.12 1.13
CA VAL A 284 -7.51 -0.09 -0.26
C VAL A 284 -6.96 -1.27 -1.02
N ASP A 285 -7.79 -1.81 -1.91
CA ASP A 285 -7.43 -2.94 -2.75
C ASP A 285 -7.84 -2.65 -4.19
N TYR A 286 -6.85 -2.72 -5.06
CA TYR A 286 -6.99 -2.46 -6.49
C TYR A 286 -7.29 -3.74 -7.28
N THR A 287 -7.32 -4.91 -6.65
CA THR A 287 -7.53 -6.19 -7.33
C THR A 287 -8.85 -6.26 -8.07
N ASP A 288 -9.91 -5.67 -7.51
CA ASP A 288 -11.22 -5.60 -8.15
C ASP A 288 -11.21 -4.75 -9.44
N SER A 289 -10.28 -3.81 -9.57
CA SER A 289 -10.15 -2.98 -10.78
C SER A 289 -9.78 -3.79 -12.02
N THR A 290 -9.08 -4.92 -11.84
CA THR A 290 -8.62 -5.79 -12.93
C THR A 290 -9.43 -7.08 -13.04
N LEU A 291 -10.10 -7.54 -11.97
CA LEU A 291 -10.97 -8.72 -11.97
C LEU A 291 -12.33 -8.50 -12.64
N ALA A 292 -12.91 -7.30 -12.53
CA ALA A 292 -14.30 -7.03 -12.91
C ALA A 292 -14.59 -7.14 -14.42
N ASP A 293 -13.56 -7.11 -15.27
CA ASP A 293 -13.69 -7.25 -16.72
C ASP A 293 -13.41 -8.69 -17.22
N ASP A 294 -12.69 -9.52 -16.46
CA ASP A 294 -12.33 -10.90 -16.85
C ASP A 294 -13.32 -11.96 -16.38
N LEU A 295 -14.06 -11.68 -15.31
CA LEU A 295 -15.14 -12.53 -14.83
C LEU A 295 -16.44 -11.76 -15.04
N TRP A 296 -17.44 -12.35 -15.70
CA TRP A 296 -18.80 -11.80 -15.90
C TRP A 296 -19.59 -11.67 -14.57
N VAL A 297 -18.95 -11.15 -13.52
CA VAL A 297 -19.42 -11.08 -12.13
C VAL A 297 -19.66 -9.61 -11.74
N ARG A 298 -19.89 -8.73 -12.72
CA ARG A 298 -20.31 -7.34 -12.50
C ARG A 298 -21.58 -7.20 -11.65
N SER A 299 -22.41 -8.24 -11.53
CA SER A 299 -23.68 -8.17 -10.80
C SER A 299 -23.60 -8.53 -9.32
N ILE A 300 -22.44 -9.00 -8.83
CA ILE A 300 -22.29 -9.44 -7.42
C ILE A 300 -21.23 -8.60 -6.68
N ALA A 301 -20.20 -8.10 -7.39
CA ALA A 301 -19.19 -7.20 -6.84
C ALA A 301 -19.50 -5.75 -7.22
N GLY A 302 -19.89 -4.92 -6.24
CA GLY A 302 -20.12 -3.49 -6.45
C GLY A 302 -18.83 -2.72 -6.80
N GLU A 303 -18.97 -1.52 -7.35
CA GLU A 303 -17.85 -0.64 -7.74
C GLU A 303 -17.13 -0.04 -6.53
N MET A 304 -16.31 -0.77 -5.77
CA MET A 304 -15.64 -0.19 -4.57
C MET A 304 -14.15 -0.53 -4.45
N LEU A 305 -13.37 0.40 -3.88
CA LEU A 305 -11.91 0.40 -3.69
C LEU A 305 -11.54 -0.02 -2.26
N CYS A 306 -11.97 -1.19 -1.84
CA CYS A 306 -11.99 -1.47 -0.43
C CYS A 306 -11.64 -2.98 -0.27
N ALA A 307 -11.04 -3.42 0.84
CA ALA A 307 -10.60 -4.82 1.03
C ALA A 307 -11.17 -5.34 2.35
N TYR A 308 -12.45 -5.73 2.37
CA TYR A 308 -13.14 -5.83 3.65
C TYR A 308 -14.22 -6.91 3.77
N ASP A 309 -13.80 -8.16 3.83
CA ASP A 309 -14.68 -9.26 4.22
C ASP A 309 -14.19 -10.02 5.46
N ARG A 310 -15.00 -10.99 5.92
CA ARG A 310 -14.73 -11.81 7.12
C ARG A 310 -13.61 -12.83 6.93
N ARG A 311 -13.04 -12.92 5.73
CA ARG A 311 -12.11 -13.98 5.36
C ARG A 311 -10.68 -13.46 5.30
N HIS A 312 -10.49 -12.17 5.06
CA HIS A 312 -9.17 -11.55 5.06
C HIS A 312 -8.66 -11.12 6.44
N ARG A 313 -7.36 -11.33 6.67
CA ARG A 313 -6.63 -10.83 7.86
C ARG A 313 -5.40 -10.02 7.47
N ALA A 314 -5.05 -9.04 8.29
CA ALA A 314 -3.79 -8.31 8.17
C ALA A 314 -2.74 -9.01 9.04
N ASP A 315 -2.07 -10.03 8.48
CA ASP A 315 -1.10 -10.85 9.21
C ASP A 315 0.31 -10.23 9.21
N GLU A 316 0.67 -9.53 8.13
CA GLU A 316 1.95 -8.86 7.98
C GLU A 316 1.74 -7.46 7.40
N ILE A 317 2.52 -6.50 7.89
CA ILE A 317 2.52 -5.11 7.46
C ILE A 317 3.97 -4.67 7.22
N GLY A 318 4.20 -3.90 6.17
CA GLY A 318 5.48 -3.25 5.91
C GLY A 318 5.34 -1.89 5.25
N TRP A 319 6.13 -0.93 5.75
CA TRP A 319 6.19 0.44 5.27
C TRP A 319 7.35 0.53 4.27
N GLY A 320 7.06 0.85 3.00
CA GLY A 320 8.05 0.90 1.93
C GLY A 320 8.07 -0.34 1.02
N VAL A 321 8.72 -0.20 -0.14
CA VAL A 321 8.82 -1.21 -1.22
C VAL A 321 10.16 -1.20 -1.94
#